data_AF-A0A3B9ZN91-F1
#
_entry.id   AF-A0A3B9ZN91-F1
#
_cell.length_a   1.000
_cell.length_b   1.000
_cell.length_c   1.000
_cell.angle_alpha   90.00
_cell.angle_beta   90.00
_cell.angle_gamma   90.00
#
_symmetry.space_group_name_H-M   'P 1'
#
loop_
_entity.id
_entity.type
_entity.pdbx_description
1 polymer ?
#
loop_
_entity_poly.entity_id
_entity_poly.type
_entity_poly.pdbx_seq_one_letter_code
_entity_poly.pdbx_strand_id
1 'polypeptide(L)'
;MKKYLKLTAFLILFLCVYSLSAQNPFTKGVNLTGWFGASSARSVPFTKFNKTDLQHIKSLGGDVVRLPITLHYMTNGAPDYLIDPIFFNYLDQVIDWTEELKLNLIIDNHTIEVATSKTVEAPLLKIWPQMARHYKNRSTSIFYEILNEPNTLLPADWAIIQAKVVDSIRVYDPIHTIVVTGANWGGISGLTALKKLPDTNLIYSFHFYDPMLFTHQGASWTSPSQADLANVPFPYEAARMPACPASLKGTWVESSLKYNYINDGTVAKLKSSIDVAVKFAAANGIKMFCGELGVYKEKSPDLDRIGWYKSVTGYMAEKSIPWVMWDYQGGFGLFNKGTSETFDYDMNRPLAEAIGFVPPPVKVYVAKADTVPFDIYSDYPGEGIVQGIPGSGTVDLFSADNHEGNYGIYMTDIPQYNALDFDFTMNKDLSWLVAANYTLDFWLKADSPGSSV
;
A
#
# COMPACT_ATOMS: atom_id res chain seq x y z
N MET A 1 24.54 -27.16 -71.96
CA MET A 1 24.02 -27.72 -70.71
C MET A 1 24.92 -27.31 -69.54
N LYS A 2 24.34 -26.49 -68.66
CA LYS A 2 24.65 -26.13 -67.25
C LYS A 2 26.08 -26.29 -66.70
N LYS A 3 26.74 -25.15 -66.51
CA LYS A 3 27.77 -24.89 -65.48
C LYS A 3 27.05 -24.73 -64.13
N TYR A 4 27.47 -25.47 -63.10
CA TYR A 4 26.98 -25.31 -61.73
C TYR A 4 27.87 -24.31 -60.98
N LEU A 5 27.30 -23.13 -60.70
CA LEU A 5 27.85 -22.11 -59.81
C LEU A 5 27.47 -22.48 -58.38
N LYS A 6 28.45 -22.83 -57.52
CA LYS A 6 28.22 -22.98 -56.08
C LYS A 6 28.18 -21.58 -55.47
N LEU A 7 26.98 -21.12 -55.13
CA LEU A 7 26.75 -19.89 -54.38
C LEU A 7 26.84 -20.24 -52.89
N THR A 8 27.92 -19.83 -52.22
CA THR A 8 28.06 -19.88 -50.77
C THR A 8 27.24 -18.73 -50.18
N ALA A 9 26.07 -19.04 -49.63
CA ALA A 9 25.26 -18.08 -48.88
C ALA A 9 25.87 -17.89 -47.48
N PHE A 10 26.42 -16.71 -47.21
CA PHE A 10 26.79 -16.27 -45.86
C PHE A 10 25.49 -15.82 -45.16
N LEU A 11 24.97 -16.66 -44.27
CA LEU A 11 23.84 -16.31 -43.40
C LEU A 11 24.40 -15.47 -42.24
N ILE A 12 24.27 -14.14 -42.31
CA ILE A 12 24.55 -13.26 -41.16
C ILE A 12 23.38 -13.43 -40.19
N LEU A 13 23.55 -14.29 -39.19
CA LEU A 13 22.64 -14.43 -38.08
C LEU A 13 22.82 -13.20 -37.17
N PHE A 14 21.95 -12.20 -37.29
CA PHE A 14 21.81 -11.16 -36.28
C PHE A 14 21.29 -11.83 -35.00
N LEU A 15 22.21 -12.22 -34.11
CA LEU A 15 21.89 -12.53 -32.72
C LEU A 15 21.45 -11.23 -32.05
N CYS A 16 20.15 -10.91 -32.15
CA CYS A 16 19.51 -10.08 -31.16
C CYS A 16 19.62 -10.82 -29.83
N VAL A 17 20.67 -10.51 -29.07
CA VAL A 17 20.74 -10.84 -27.65
C VAL A 17 19.67 -9.99 -26.99
N TYR A 18 18.43 -10.47 -27.00
CA TYR A 18 17.49 -10.10 -25.97
C TYR A 18 18.13 -10.60 -24.67
N SER A 19 18.72 -9.68 -23.91
CA SER A 19 18.90 -9.92 -22.49
C SER A 19 17.52 -10.26 -21.96
N LEU A 20 17.25 -11.54 -21.70
CA LEU A 20 16.13 -11.93 -20.86
C LEU A 20 16.44 -11.34 -19.49
N SER A 21 16.06 -10.08 -19.26
CA SER A 21 15.86 -9.63 -17.89
C SER A 21 14.77 -10.52 -17.33
N ALA A 22 15.02 -11.09 -16.14
CA ALA A 22 13.98 -11.82 -15.43
C ALA A 22 12.76 -10.90 -15.33
N GLN A 23 11.66 -11.30 -15.96
CA GLN A 23 10.42 -10.53 -15.95
C GLN A 23 9.96 -10.38 -14.50
N ASN A 24 9.48 -9.18 -14.15
CA ASN A 24 8.89 -8.98 -12.83
C ASN A 24 7.67 -9.92 -12.66
N PRO A 25 7.40 -10.42 -11.45
CA PRO A 25 6.35 -11.41 -11.21
C PRO A 25 4.93 -10.83 -11.20
N PHE A 26 4.81 -9.50 -11.27
CA PHE A 26 3.58 -8.74 -11.30
C PHE A 26 3.73 -7.51 -12.19
N THR A 27 2.62 -6.85 -12.48
CA THR A 27 2.55 -5.72 -13.42
C THR A 27 1.95 -4.46 -12.79
N LYS A 28 0.81 -4.55 -12.09
CA LYS A 28 0.16 -3.37 -11.54
C LYS A 28 -0.79 -3.68 -10.40
N GLY A 29 -0.92 -2.72 -9.49
CA GLY A 29 -1.72 -2.90 -8.29
C GLY A 29 -1.99 -1.63 -7.52
N VAL A 30 -2.36 -1.82 -6.25
CA VAL A 30 -2.72 -0.76 -5.32
C VAL A 30 -2.12 -1.01 -3.94
N ASN A 31 -1.92 0.06 -3.17
CA ASN A 31 -1.61 0.01 -1.74
C ASN A 31 -2.90 -0.07 -0.91
N LEU A 32 -2.92 -0.95 0.09
CA LEU A 32 -4.02 -1.08 1.07
C LEU A 32 -3.72 -0.27 2.33
N THR A 33 -3.93 1.04 2.24
CA THR A 33 -3.49 2.03 3.25
C THR A 33 -4.45 2.14 4.44
N GLY A 34 -3.91 2.54 5.59
CA GLY A 34 -4.67 2.71 6.82
C GLY A 34 -5.33 1.42 7.34
N TRP A 35 -4.80 0.25 6.94
CA TRP A 35 -5.25 -1.06 7.41
C TRP A 35 -4.32 -1.60 8.49
N PHE A 36 -3.07 -1.94 8.14
CA PHE A 36 -2.06 -2.41 9.10
C PHE A 36 -1.12 -1.29 9.58
N GLY A 37 -1.43 -0.03 9.27
CA GLY A 37 -0.76 1.16 9.80
C GLY A 37 -1.26 1.55 11.19
N ALA A 38 -1.20 0.62 12.14
CA ALA A 38 -1.74 0.77 13.49
C ALA A 38 -0.63 0.88 14.56
N SER A 39 -0.98 1.34 15.77
CA SER A 39 -0.01 1.52 16.88
C SER A 39 0.25 0.25 17.69
N SER A 40 -0.48 -0.83 17.41
CA SER A 40 -0.30 -2.18 17.95
C SER A 40 -1.08 -3.20 17.12
N ALA A 41 -0.77 -4.49 17.27
CA ALA A 41 -1.55 -5.59 16.68
C ALA A 41 -3.04 -5.56 17.06
N ARG A 42 -3.35 -5.13 18.30
CA ARG A 42 -4.73 -5.04 18.82
C ARG A 42 -5.51 -3.85 18.29
N SER A 43 -4.82 -2.85 17.73
CA SER A 43 -5.45 -1.66 17.15
C SER A 43 -5.59 -1.75 15.62
N VAL A 44 -5.23 -2.88 15.00
CA VAL A 44 -5.40 -3.08 13.56
C VAL A 44 -6.91 -3.10 13.24
N PRO A 45 -7.44 -2.19 12.41
CA PRO A 45 -8.82 -2.25 11.93
C PRO A 45 -8.98 -3.39 10.92
N PHE A 46 -8.93 -4.64 11.37
CA PHE A 46 -8.81 -5.81 10.50
C PHE A 46 -9.92 -5.90 9.45
N THR A 47 -11.14 -5.47 9.75
CA THR A 47 -12.27 -5.48 8.81
C THR A 47 -12.38 -4.25 7.90
N LYS A 48 -11.38 -3.36 7.90
CA LYS A 48 -11.32 -2.27 6.93
C LYS A 48 -11.32 -2.78 5.47
N PHE A 49 -10.58 -3.85 5.21
CA PHE A 49 -10.59 -4.55 3.94
C PHE A 49 -10.84 -6.03 4.18
N ASN A 50 -11.45 -6.70 3.21
CA ASN A 50 -11.68 -8.14 3.26
C ASN A 50 -11.37 -8.82 1.93
N LYS A 51 -11.61 -10.13 1.87
CA LYS A 51 -11.39 -10.93 0.65
C LYS A 51 -12.15 -10.41 -0.57
N THR A 52 -13.34 -9.81 -0.39
CA THR A 52 -14.13 -9.20 -1.46
C THR A 52 -13.41 -7.99 -2.06
N ASP A 53 -12.74 -7.17 -1.25
CA ASP A 53 -11.90 -6.07 -1.78
C ASP A 53 -10.75 -6.59 -2.62
N LEU A 54 -10.12 -7.70 -2.23
CA LEU A 54 -9.08 -8.35 -3.03
C LEU A 54 -9.65 -8.92 -4.34
N GLN A 55 -10.85 -9.49 -4.32
CA GLN A 55 -11.57 -9.92 -5.53
C GLN A 55 -11.88 -8.73 -6.44
N HIS A 56 -12.30 -7.60 -5.87
CA HIS A 56 -12.53 -6.35 -6.60
C HIS A 56 -11.26 -5.86 -7.28
N ILE A 57 -10.15 -5.75 -6.56
CA ILE A 57 -8.84 -5.35 -7.11
C ILE A 57 -8.41 -6.29 -8.24
N LYS A 58 -8.60 -7.60 -8.07
CA LYS A 58 -8.34 -8.57 -9.14
C LYS A 58 -9.25 -8.36 -10.35
N SER A 59 -10.54 -8.09 -10.14
CA SER A 59 -11.50 -7.88 -11.21
C SER A 59 -11.22 -6.62 -12.04
N LEU A 60 -10.60 -5.60 -11.42
CA LEU A 60 -10.07 -4.42 -12.11
C LEU A 60 -8.88 -4.76 -13.04
N GLY A 61 -8.30 -5.94 -12.90
CA GLY A 61 -7.09 -6.36 -13.62
C GLY A 61 -5.79 -6.03 -12.87
N GLY A 62 -5.85 -5.78 -11.56
CA GLY A 62 -4.67 -5.75 -10.69
C GLY A 62 -4.17 -7.16 -10.39
N ASP A 63 -2.86 -7.35 -10.35
CA ASP A 63 -2.20 -8.64 -10.06
C ASP A 63 -1.30 -8.62 -8.82
N VAL A 64 -1.19 -7.46 -8.16
CA VAL A 64 -0.43 -7.26 -6.93
C VAL A 64 -1.16 -6.31 -5.98
N VAL A 65 -1.06 -6.58 -4.68
CA VAL A 65 -1.40 -5.64 -3.62
C VAL A 65 -0.17 -5.40 -2.75
N ARG A 66 0.06 -4.14 -2.39
CA ARG A 66 1.08 -3.78 -1.40
C ARG A 66 0.38 -3.46 -0.09
N LEU A 67 0.89 -4.05 0.98
CA LEU A 67 0.33 -3.94 2.33
C LEU A 67 1.33 -3.18 3.22
N PRO A 68 1.17 -1.85 3.36
CA PRO A 68 1.88 -1.07 4.35
C PRO A 68 1.53 -1.53 5.78
N ILE A 69 2.54 -1.95 6.52
CA ILE A 69 2.43 -2.40 7.92
C ILE A 69 3.39 -1.56 8.76
N THR A 70 2.91 -0.96 9.84
CA THR A 70 3.79 -0.39 10.87
C THR A 70 4.42 -1.51 11.72
N LEU A 71 5.27 -2.32 11.08
CA LEU A 71 5.70 -3.62 11.56
C LEU A 71 6.40 -3.58 12.93
N HIS A 72 7.08 -2.48 13.26
CA HIS A 72 7.67 -2.27 14.58
C HIS A 72 6.64 -2.33 15.72
N TYR A 73 5.46 -1.74 15.49
CA TYR A 73 4.37 -1.71 16.46
C TYR A 73 3.61 -3.04 16.55
N MET A 74 3.89 -3.98 15.64
CA MET A 74 3.36 -5.34 15.69
C MET A 74 4.20 -6.26 16.58
N THR A 75 5.02 -5.69 17.46
CA THR A 75 5.93 -6.41 18.35
C THR A 75 5.79 -5.95 19.80
N ASN A 76 6.41 -6.69 20.73
CA ASN A 76 6.55 -6.27 22.13
C ASN A 76 7.62 -5.18 22.37
N GLY A 77 8.23 -4.64 21.31
CA GLY A 77 9.26 -3.61 21.40
C GLY A 77 10.63 -4.14 21.84
N ALA A 78 11.53 -3.22 22.17
CA ALA A 78 12.91 -3.54 22.55
C ALA A 78 12.97 -4.39 23.84
N PRO A 79 13.99 -5.25 24.01
CA PRO A 79 15.10 -5.48 23.08
C PRO A 79 14.85 -6.59 22.05
N ASP A 80 13.80 -7.39 22.25
CA ASP A 80 13.62 -8.65 21.51
C ASP A 80 12.74 -8.50 20.27
N TYR A 81 11.81 -7.52 20.28
CA TYR A 81 10.87 -7.26 19.19
C TYR A 81 10.12 -8.52 18.76
N LEU A 82 9.63 -9.30 19.72
CA LEU A 82 8.83 -10.49 19.46
C LEU A 82 7.52 -10.08 18.80
N ILE A 83 7.24 -10.67 17.64
CA ILE A 83 6.02 -10.38 16.87
C ILE A 83 4.81 -10.89 17.64
N ASP A 84 3.76 -10.06 17.67
CA ASP A 84 2.51 -10.38 18.35
C ASP A 84 1.75 -11.48 17.59
N PRO A 85 1.31 -12.56 18.26
CA PRO A 85 0.52 -13.62 17.63
C PRO A 85 -0.79 -13.14 16.98
N ILE A 86 -1.43 -12.08 17.50
CA ILE A 86 -2.65 -11.50 16.89
C ILE A 86 -2.34 -10.95 15.50
N PHE A 87 -1.19 -10.28 15.36
CA PHE A 87 -0.76 -9.78 14.06
C PHE A 87 -0.50 -10.91 13.06
N PHE A 88 0.14 -12.01 13.49
CA PHE A 88 0.31 -13.17 12.62
C PHE A 88 -1.04 -13.76 12.20
N ASN A 89 -2.00 -13.91 13.10
CA ASN A 89 -3.33 -14.41 12.76
C ASN A 89 -4.03 -13.56 11.69
N TYR A 90 -3.92 -12.24 11.77
CA TYR A 90 -4.48 -11.35 10.76
C TYR A 90 -3.75 -11.46 9.43
N LEU A 91 -2.42 -11.40 9.44
CA LEU A 91 -1.64 -11.43 8.21
C LEU A 91 -1.72 -12.80 7.52
N ASP A 92 -1.84 -13.90 8.27
CA ASP A 92 -2.07 -15.24 7.73
C ASP A 92 -3.37 -15.30 6.93
N GLN A 93 -4.46 -14.72 7.42
CA GLN A 93 -5.72 -14.65 6.67
C GLN A 93 -5.59 -13.83 5.38
N VAL A 94 -4.87 -12.70 5.41
CA VAL A 94 -4.62 -11.91 4.19
C VAL A 94 -3.78 -12.70 3.18
N ILE A 95 -2.77 -13.43 3.66
CA ILE A 95 -1.95 -14.32 2.82
C ILE A 95 -2.82 -15.42 2.22
N ASP A 96 -3.67 -16.09 3.00
CA ASP A 96 -4.58 -17.12 2.50
C ASP A 96 -5.50 -16.59 1.39
N TRP A 97 -6.08 -15.40 1.60
CA TRP A 97 -6.93 -14.77 0.59
C TRP A 97 -6.16 -14.42 -0.69
N THR A 98 -4.96 -13.88 -0.56
CA THR A 98 -4.13 -13.52 -1.73
C THR A 98 -3.63 -14.77 -2.48
N GLU A 99 -3.24 -15.83 -1.78
CA GLU A 99 -2.85 -17.12 -2.37
C GLU A 99 -4.03 -17.78 -3.12
N GLU A 100 -5.21 -17.84 -2.50
CA GLU A 100 -6.42 -18.39 -3.15
C GLU A 100 -6.79 -17.59 -4.40
N LEU A 101 -6.70 -16.27 -4.31
CA LEU A 101 -6.97 -15.36 -5.42
C LEU A 101 -5.80 -15.28 -6.41
N LYS A 102 -4.67 -15.95 -6.19
CA LYS A 102 -3.46 -15.83 -7.02
C LYS A 102 -3.05 -14.36 -7.26
N LEU A 103 -3.18 -13.54 -6.21
CA LEU A 103 -2.69 -12.17 -6.17
C LEU A 103 -1.31 -12.18 -5.52
N ASN A 104 -0.40 -11.35 -6.04
CA ASN A 104 0.88 -11.12 -5.38
C ASN A 104 0.67 -10.20 -4.18
N LEU A 105 1.35 -10.47 -3.06
CA LEU A 105 1.28 -9.65 -1.85
C LEU A 105 2.67 -9.16 -1.47
N ILE A 106 2.84 -7.84 -1.43
CA ILE A 106 4.06 -7.20 -0.91
C ILE A 106 3.79 -6.79 0.54
N ILE A 107 4.49 -7.44 1.47
CA ILE A 107 4.49 -7.09 2.90
C ILE A 107 5.52 -5.98 3.09
N ASP A 108 5.04 -4.75 3.26
CA ASP A 108 5.88 -3.56 3.40
C ASP A 108 6.00 -3.13 4.85
N ASN A 109 7.24 -3.04 5.33
CA ASN A 109 7.51 -2.39 6.62
C ASN A 109 7.50 -0.88 6.47
N HIS A 110 6.36 -0.30 6.83
CA HIS A 110 6.03 1.11 6.73
C HIS A 110 6.27 1.90 8.03
N THR A 111 7.07 1.40 8.99
CA THR A 111 7.40 2.16 10.21
C THR A 111 8.37 3.31 9.89
N ILE A 112 7.83 4.52 9.74
CA ILE A 112 8.55 5.73 9.31
C ILE A 112 9.48 6.26 10.41
N GLU A 113 9.07 6.16 11.68
CA GLU A 113 9.78 6.76 12.83
C GLU A 113 11.17 6.16 13.02
N VAL A 114 11.31 4.87 12.71
CA VAL A 114 12.60 4.17 12.80
C VAL A 114 13.48 4.40 11.56
N ALA A 115 12.93 4.88 10.45
CA ALA A 115 13.64 5.06 9.18
C ALA A 115 14.59 6.28 9.11
N THR A 116 14.82 6.93 10.27
CA THR A 116 15.50 8.23 10.39
C THR A 116 16.92 8.13 10.96
N SER A 117 17.45 6.94 11.21
CA SER A 117 18.86 6.78 11.61
C SER A 117 19.38 5.35 11.46
N LYS A 118 20.69 5.14 11.69
CA LYS A 118 21.30 3.79 11.70
C LYS A 118 20.74 2.88 12.80
N THR A 119 20.04 3.43 13.79
CA THR A 119 19.35 2.64 14.84
C THR A 119 18.26 1.73 14.28
N VAL A 120 17.82 1.95 13.03
CA VAL A 120 16.88 1.07 12.32
C VAL A 120 17.43 -0.35 12.12
N GLU A 121 18.76 -0.52 12.08
CA GLU A 121 19.38 -1.82 11.81
C GLU A 121 18.97 -2.88 12.86
N ALA A 122 19.03 -2.52 14.15
CA ALA A 122 18.77 -3.46 15.24
C ALA A 122 17.35 -4.05 15.22
N PRO A 123 16.25 -3.26 15.16
CA PRO A 123 14.91 -3.82 15.07
C PRO A 123 14.69 -4.62 13.78
N LEU A 124 15.22 -4.17 12.62
CA LEU A 124 15.08 -4.92 11.36
C LEU A 124 15.70 -6.32 11.45
N LEU A 125 16.89 -6.44 12.06
CA LEU A 125 17.57 -7.73 12.28
C LEU A 125 16.89 -8.63 13.31
N LYS A 126 15.91 -8.13 14.06
CA LYS A 126 15.09 -8.91 15.00
C LYS A 126 13.77 -9.34 14.40
N ILE A 127 13.12 -8.44 13.68
CA ILE A 127 11.76 -8.62 13.15
C ILE A 127 11.75 -9.50 11.90
N TRP A 128 12.59 -9.18 10.90
CA TRP A 128 12.55 -9.88 9.61
C TRP A 128 12.85 -11.37 9.69
N PRO A 129 13.79 -11.86 10.52
CA PRO A 129 13.98 -13.30 10.72
C PRO A 129 12.76 -14.02 11.28
N GLN A 130 11.93 -13.35 12.09
CA GLN A 130 10.68 -13.94 12.60
C GLN A 130 9.64 -14.08 11.48
N MET A 131 9.46 -13.02 10.67
CA MET A 131 8.59 -13.06 9.48
C MET A 131 9.02 -14.17 8.51
N ALA A 132 10.31 -14.21 8.17
CA ALA A 132 10.89 -15.21 7.28
C ALA A 132 10.69 -16.64 7.82
N ARG A 133 10.91 -16.86 9.12
CA ARG A 133 10.70 -18.19 9.74
C ARG A 133 9.25 -18.65 9.66
N HIS A 134 8.31 -17.74 9.90
CA HIS A 134 6.87 -18.03 9.89
C HIS A 134 6.37 -18.33 8.48
N TYR A 135 6.82 -17.56 7.49
CA TYR A 135 6.29 -17.59 6.12
C TYR A 135 7.13 -18.38 5.10
N LYS A 136 8.29 -18.95 5.46
CA LYS A 136 9.17 -19.71 4.52
C LYS A 136 8.51 -20.80 3.68
N ASN A 137 7.37 -21.34 4.12
CA ASN A 137 6.64 -22.41 3.44
C ASN A 137 5.43 -21.89 2.64
N ARG A 138 5.19 -20.57 2.63
CA ARG A 138 4.15 -19.92 1.82
C ARG A 138 4.54 -19.86 0.34
N SER A 139 3.58 -19.44 -0.49
CA SER A 139 3.79 -19.24 -1.91
C SER A 139 4.81 -18.16 -2.21
N THR A 140 5.61 -18.34 -3.26
CA THR A 140 6.55 -17.32 -3.76
C THR A 140 5.88 -16.07 -4.35
N SER A 141 4.54 -16.00 -4.32
CA SER A 141 3.75 -14.78 -4.56
C SER A 141 3.74 -13.80 -3.37
N ILE A 142 4.38 -14.17 -2.25
CA ILE A 142 4.60 -13.28 -1.11
C ILE A 142 5.99 -12.64 -1.22
N PHE A 143 6.04 -11.33 -1.01
CA PHE A 143 7.26 -10.51 -1.12
C PHE A 143 7.52 -9.78 0.18
N TYR A 144 8.79 -9.66 0.57
CA TYR A 144 9.20 -8.94 1.78
C TYR A 144 9.85 -7.61 1.40
N GLU A 145 9.22 -6.49 1.71
CA GLU A 145 9.81 -5.15 1.51
C GLU A 145 10.39 -4.62 2.82
N ILE A 146 11.73 -4.58 2.88
CA ILE A 146 12.49 -4.41 4.13
C ILE A 146 12.07 -3.18 4.93
N LEU A 147 11.89 -2.06 4.23
CA LEU A 147 11.52 -0.76 4.78
C LEU A 147 11.05 0.16 3.66
N ASN A 148 9.96 0.89 3.92
CA ASN A 148 9.35 1.83 2.98
C ASN A 148 10.29 3.00 2.57
N GLU A 149 10.62 3.90 3.51
CA GLU A 149 11.27 5.17 3.17
C GLU A 149 12.41 5.57 4.13
N PRO A 150 13.62 5.05 3.93
CA PRO A 150 14.83 5.53 4.61
C PRO A 150 15.16 6.96 4.14
N ASN A 151 15.15 7.95 5.03
CA ASN A 151 15.20 9.36 4.64
C ASN A 151 16.46 10.13 5.06
N THR A 152 17.13 9.75 6.14
CA THR A 152 18.36 10.40 6.61
C THR A 152 19.62 9.54 6.42
N LEU A 153 19.46 8.29 5.97
CA LEU A 153 20.57 7.37 5.78
C LEU A 153 21.30 7.67 4.47
N LEU A 154 22.63 7.71 4.54
CA LEU A 154 23.45 7.75 3.34
C LEU A 154 23.20 6.47 2.51
N PRO A 155 23.12 6.56 1.17
CA PRO A 155 22.87 5.39 0.32
C PRO A 155 23.81 4.20 0.57
N ALA A 156 25.09 4.47 0.85
CA ALA A 156 26.08 3.42 1.14
C ALA A 156 25.80 2.71 2.47
N ASP A 157 25.43 3.45 3.52
CA ASP A 157 25.07 2.88 4.82
C ASP A 157 23.78 2.07 4.72
N TRP A 158 22.79 2.60 4.00
CA TRP A 158 21.52 1.90 3.78
C TRP A 158 21.71 0.60 3.01
N ALA A 159 22.54 0.57 1.97
CA ALA A 159 22.86 -0.66 1.24
C ALA A 159 23.50 -1.73 2.15
N ILE A 160 24.36 -1.33 3.09
CA ILE A 160 24.97 -2.24 4.08
C ILE A 160 23.91 -2.80 5.03
N ILE A 161 23.02 -1.95 5.56
CA ILE A 161 21.94 -2.39 6.45
C ILE A 161 21.02 -3.38 5.74
N GLN A 162 20.56 -3.05 4.52
CA GLN A 162 19.72 -3.94 3.73
C GLN A 162 20.40 -5.28 3.46
N ALA A 163 21.68 -5.30 3.12
CA ALA A 163 22.42 -6.54 2.89
C ALA A 163 22.41 -7.45 4.13
N LYS A 164 22.66 -6.89 5.33
CA LYS A 164 22.59 -7.66 6.59
C LYS A 164 21.19 -8.21 6.87
N VAL A 165 20.15 -7.43 6.59
CA VAL A 165 18.76 -7.86 6.76
C VAL A 165 18.42 -8.97 5.78
N VAL A 166 18.80 -8.84 4.51
CA VAL A 166 18.67 -9.89 3.48
C VAL A 166 19.35 -11.17 3.96
N ASP A 167 20.61 -11.11 4.40
CA ASP A 167 21.34 -12.27 4.91
C ASP A 167 20.61 -12.93 6.08
N SER A 168 20.03 -12.12 6.99
CA SER A 168 19.28 -12.64 8.15
C SER A 168 17.96 -13.32 7.77
N ILE A 169 17.28 -12.85 6.71
CA ILE A 169 16.09 -13.49 6.14
C ILE A 169 16.48 -14.83 5.51
N ARG A 170 17.57 -14.84 4.72
CA ARG A 170 18.03 -16.02 3.97
C ARG A 170 18.44 -17.20 4.85
N VAL A 171 18.76 -16.97 6.14
CA VAL A 171 18.95 -18.04 7.13
C VAL A 171 17.71 -18.92 7.28
N TYR A 172 16.51 -18.34 7.17
CA TYR A 172 15.24 -19.05 7.35
C TYR A 172 14.47 -19.27 6.05
N ASP A 173 14.65 -18.39 5.08
CA ASP A 173 13.87 -18.34 3.86
C ASP A 173 14.73 -18.08 2.61
N PRO A 174 15.13 -19.15 1.90
CA PRO A 174 15.97 -19.03 0.72
C PRO A 174 15.18 -18.75 -0.58
N ILE A 175 13.84 -18.75 -0.56
CA ILE A 175 13.02 -18.76 -1.79
C ILE A 175 12.26 -17.48 -2.05
N HIS A 176 11.76 -16.78 -1.00
CA HIS A 176 10.93 -15.61 -1.22
C HIS A 176 11.74 -14.43 -1.77
N THR A 177 11.14 -13.69 -2.68
CA THR A 177 11.75 -12.50 -3.27
C THR A 177 11.73 -11.37 -2.24
N ILE A 178 12.86 -10.69 -2.08
CA ILE A 178 12.97 -9.54 -1.15
C ILE A 178 12.99 -8.25 -1.97
N VAL A 179 12.14 -7.31 -1.59
CA VAL A 179 12.13 -5.94 -2.10
C VAL A 179 13.08 -5.10 -1.26
N VAL A 180 13.98 -4.40 -1.95
CA VAL A 180 14.97 -3.49 -1.36
C VAL A 180 14.76 -2.08 -1.88
N THR A 181 14.57 -1.11 -0.98
CA THR A 181 14.15 0.25 -1.37
C THR A 181 15.34 1.17 -1.54
N GLY A 182 15.22 2.12 -2.48
CA GLY A 182 16.13 3.26 -2.59
C GLY A 182 16.29 4.03 -1.29
N ALA A 183 17.44 4.69 -1.09
CA ALA A 183 17.59 5.72 -0.06
C ALA A 183 16.73 6.96 -0.37
N ASN A 184 16.87 8.04 0.42
CA ASN A 184 16.21 9.33 0.17
C ASN A 184 14.70 9.18 -0.11
N TRP A 185 13.95 8.64 0.85
CA TRP A 185 12.50 8.41 0.72
C TRP A 185 12.12 7.49 -0.44
N GLY A 186 12.96 6.50 -0.77
CA GLY A 186 12.71 5.62 -1.90
C GLY A 186 12.76 6.33 -3.27
N GLY A 187 13.22 7.59 -3.35
CA GLY A 187 13.26 8.31 -4.61
C GLY A 187 14.26 7.72 -5.63
N ILE A 188 14.08 8.05 -6.91
CA ILE A 188 14.98 7.62 -8.00
C ILE A 188 16.44 8.03 -7.73
N SER A 189 16.67 9.21 -7.14
CA SER A 189 18.01 9.67 -6.78
C SER A 189 18.67 8.78 -5.72
N GLY A 190 17.90 8.30 -4.74
CA GLY A 190 18.36 7.37 -3.73
C GLY A 190 18.59 5.97 -4.30
N LEU A 191 17.69 5.47 -5.15
CA LEU A 191 17.85 4.21 -5.86
C LEU A 191 19.15 4.17 -6.67
N THR A 192 19.38 5.18 -7.51
CA THR A 192 20.55 5.21 -8.41
C THR A 192 21.87 5.46 -7.69
N ALA A 193 21.83 5.91 -6.43
CA ALA A 193 22.99 6.03 -5.56
C ALA A 193 23.31 4.73 -4.78
N LEU A 194 22.42 3.72 -4.80
CA LEU A 194 22.68 2.45 -4.14
C LEU A 194 23.73 1.63 -4.90
N LYS A 195 24.61 0.98 -4.12
CA LYS A 195 25.39 -0.14 -4.63
C LYS A 195 24.46 -1.35 -4.76
N LYS A 196 24.56 -2.07 -5.89
CA LYS A 196 23.89 -3.37 -6.05
C LYS A 196 24.28 -4.32 -4.91
N LEU A 197 23.27 -4.88 -4.24
CA LEU A 197 23.40 -5.93 -3.24
C LEU A 197 23.74 -7.28 -3.89
N PRO A 198 24.43 -8.19 -3.17
CA PRO A 198 24.94 -9.44 -3.72
C PRO A 198 23.86 -10.52 -3.96
N ASP A 199 22.71 -10.46 -3.28
CA ASP A 199 21.63 -11.46 -3.43
C ASP A 199 21.00 -11.39 -4.84
N THR A 200 20.69 -12.56 -5.39
CA THR A 200 20.23 -12.71 -6.78
C THR A 200 18.71 -12.70 -6.92
N ASN A 201 17.97 -12.80 -5.81
CA ASN A 201 16.51 -12.82 -5.78
C ASN A 201 15.94 -11.57 -5.10
N LEU A 202 16.34 -10.42 -5.65
CA LEU A 202 15.89 -9.10 -5.22
C LEU A 202 15.07 -8.39 -6.30
N ILE A 203 14.17 -7.53 -5.85
CA ILE A 203 13.53 -6.48 -6.66
C ILE A 203 13.84 -5.14 -5.98
N TYR A 204 14.27 -4.14 -6.73
CA TYR A 204 14.55 -2.81 -6.19
C TYR A 204 13.33 -1.90 -6.33
N SER A 205 12.85 -1.30 -5.25
CA SER A 205 11.73 -0.35 -5.29
C SER A 205 12.20 1.10 -5.36
N PHE A 206 11.39 1.93 -6.02
CA PHE A 206 11.42 3.39 -5.88
C PHE A 206 10.00 3.97 -5.82
N HIS A 207 9.84 5.18 -5.29
CA HIS A 207 8.57 5.91 -5.28
C HIS A 207 8.60 7.07 -6.27
N PHE A 208 7.44 7.39 -6.85
CA PHE A 208 7.32 8.41 -7.87
C PHE A 208 6.11 9.33 -7.65
N TYR A 209 6.38 10.50 -7.08
CA TYR A 209 5.41 11.57 -6.85
C TYR A 209 5.80 12.87 -7.57
N ASP A 210 6.75 12.81 -8.51
CA ASP A 210 7.17 14.02 -9.21
C ASP A 210 6.15 14.46 -10.27
N PRO A 211 5.93 15.78 -10.43
CA PRO A 211 6.43 16.85 -9.56
C PRO A 211 5.59 17.00 -8.27
N MET A 212 6.28 17.02 -7.12
CA MET A 212 5.65 17.16 -5.79
C MET A 212 4.73 18.39 -5.65
N LEU A 213 5.02 19.49 -6.35
CA LEU A 213 4.17 20.68 -6.39
C LEU A 213 2.75 20.37 -6.88
N PHE A 214 2.63 19.44 -7.84
CA PHE A 214 1.35 19.02 -8.39
C PHE A 214 0.73 17.89 -7.58
N THR A 215 1.50 16.84 -7.30
CA THR A 215 0.97 15.61 -6.71
C THR A 215 0.52 15.77 -5.26
N HIS A 216 1.04 16.78 -4.54
CA HIS A 216 0.76 17.03 -3.13
C HIS A 216 0.05 18.37 -2.85
N GLN A 217 -0.49 19.04 -3.87
CA GLN A 217 -1.29 20.24 -3.64
C GLN A 217 -2.50 19.91 -2.74
N GLY A 218 -2.68 20.69 -1.67
CA GLY A 218 -3.69 20.45 -0.64
C GLY A 218 -3.25 19.52 0.49
N ALA A 219 -2.08 18.89 0.43
CA ALA A 219 -1.58 18.00 1.49
C ALA A 219 -1.17 18.80 2.73
N SER A 220 -1.81 18.52 3.88
CA SER A 220 -1.53 19.26 5.12
C SER A 220 -0.28 18.78 5.85
N TRP A 221 0.20 17.57 5.53
CA TRP A 221 1.29 16.85 6.21
C TRP A 221 2.67 17.03 5.56
N THR A 222 2.78 17.81 4.49
CA THR A 222 4.09 18.13 3.89
C THR A 222 4.81 19.22 4.69
N SER A 223 6.10 19.43 4.42
CA SER A 223 6.89 20.54 4.96
C SER A 223 7.40 21.46 3.84
N PRO A 224 6.89 22.71 3.71
CA PRO A 224 5.78 23.28 4.46
C PRO A 224 4.45 22.57 4.12
N SER A 225 3.44 22.78 4.95
CA SER A 225 2.08 22.30 4.68
C SER A 225 1.57 22.94 3.39
N GLN A 226 1.15 22.13 2.42
CA GLN A 226 0.61 22.58 1.13
C GLN A 226 -0.93 22.66 1.17
N ALA A 227 -1.53 22.70 2.36
CA ALA A 227 -2.98 22.74 2.55
C ALA A 227 -3.66 23.84 1.73
N ASP A 228 -3.03 25.01 1.55
CA ASP A 228 -3.59 26.14 0.80
C ASP A 228 -3.28 26.12 -0.70
N LEU A 229 -2.42 25.20 -1.18
CA LEU A 229 -2.09 25.08 -2.60
C LEU A 229 -3.21 24.34 -3.34
N ALA A 230 -3.64 24.88 -4.48
CA ALA A 230 -4.73 24.31 -5.28
C ALA A 230 -4.59 24.68 -6.75
N ASN A 231 -5.22 23.89 -7.61
CA ASN A 231 -5.36 24.16 -9.05
C ASN A 231 -4.04 24.31 -9.81
N VAL A 232 -2.94 23.73 -9.32
CA VAL A 232 -1.72 23.57 -10.12
C VAL A 232 -2.02 22.58 -11.25
N PRO A 233 -1.87 22.98 -12.53
CA PRO A 233 -2.21 22.14 -13.68
C PRO A 233 -1.11 21.11 -13.99
N PHE A 234 -1.48 19.98 -14.59
CA PHE A 234 -0.54 19.05 -15.21
C PHE A 234 -1.10 18.53 -16.55
N PRO A 235 -0.37 18.68 -17.67
CA PRO A 235 0.94 19.36 -17.79
C PRO A 235 0.89 20.85 -17.47
N TYR A 236 2.05 21.46 -17.27
CA TYR A 236 2.20 22.89 -17.06
C TYR A 236 1.46 23.69 -18.14
N GLU A 237 0.66 24.66 -17.71
CA GLU A 237 -0.03 25.59 -18.58
C GLU A 237 -0.04 26.98 -17.95
N ALA A 238 0.69 27.92 -18.55
CA ALA A 238 0.91 29.26 -17.99
C ALA A 238 -0.41 29.99 -17.64
N ALA A 239 -1.46 29.83 -18.45
CA ALA A 239 -2.75 30.48 -18.26
C ALA A 239 -3.55 29.92 -17.07
N ARG A 240 -3.27 28.69 -16.63
CA ARG A 240 -3.96 28.02 -15.52
C ARG A 240 -3.15 28.01 -14.22
N MET A 241 -1.91 28.54 -14.23
CA MET A 241 -1.08 28.55 -13.03
C MET A 241 -1.69 29.43 -11.93
N PRO A 242 -1.84 28.91 -10.69
CA PRO A 242 -2.35 29.68 -9.58
C PRO A 242 -1.30 30.68 -9.07
N ALA A 243 -1.76 31.75 -8.43
CA ALA A 243 -0.88 32.60 -7.64
C ALA A 243 -0.37 31.84 -6.40
N CYS A 244 0.84 32.17 -5.93
CA CYS A 244 1.36 31.58 -4.69
C CYS A 244 0.49 32.00 -3.49
N PRO A 245 -0.05 31.03 -2.70
CA PRO A 245 -0.75 31.33 -1.46
C PRO A 245 0.12 32.13 -0.48
N ALA A 246 -0.50 32.98 0.33
CA ALA A 246 0.22 33.82 1.30
C ALA A 246 1.03 32.99 2.32
N SER A 247 0.48 31.85 2.76
CA SER A 247 1.11 30.90 3.68
C SER A 247 2.36 30.20 3.09
N LEU A 248 2.53 30.23 1.77
CA LEU A 248 3.62 29.55 1.06
C LEU A 248 4.67 30.51 0.49
N LYS A 249 4.50 31.82 0.67
CA LYS A 249 5.52 32.82 0.28
C LYS A 249 6.82 32.62 1.06
N GLY A 250 7.95 32.80 0.39
CA GLY A 250 9.29 32.58 0.93
C GLY A 250 9.71 31.10 1.03
N THR A 251 8.86 30.16 0.61
CA THR A 251 9.16 28.72 0.65
C THR A 251 9.62 28.21 -0.71
N TRP A 252 10.02 26.92 -0.77
CA TRP A 252 10.34 26.27 -2.04
C TRP A 252 9.13 26.21 -2.98
N VAL A 253 7.89 26.22 -2.46
CA VAL A 253 6.66 26.20 -3.26
C VAL A 253 6.54 27.47 -4.10
N GLU A 254 6.79 28.65 -3.52
CA GLU A 254 6.77 29.92 -4.27
C GLU A 254 7.81 29.90 -5.40
N SER A 255 9.02 29.45 -5.10
CA SER A 255 10.10 29.32 -6.08
C SER A 255 9.72 28.34 -7.20
N SER A 256 9.08 27.23 -6.85
CA SER A 256 8.64 26.23 -7.81
C SER A 256 7.54 26.76 -8.73
N LEU A 257 6.50 27.37 -8.18
CA LEU A 257 5.42 28.01 -8.94
C LEU A 257 5.93 29.07 -9.91
N LYS A 258 6.91 29.87 -9.48
CA LYS A 258 7.39 31.03 -10.26
C LYS A 258 8.43 30.66 -11.31
N TYR A 259 9.30 29.68 -11.05
CA TYR A 259 10.50 29.47 -11.87
C TYR A 259 10.72 28.02 -12.33
N ASN A 260 10.41 27.02 -11.50
CA ASN A 260 10.84 25.64 -11.78
C ASN A 260 9.75 24.83 -12.50
N TYR A 261 8.48 25.04 -12.12
CA TYR A 261 7.37 24.18 -12.55
C TYR A 261 7.08 24.23 -14.05
N ILE A 262 7.47 25.30 -14.74
CA ILE A 262 7.43 25.37 -16.21
C ILE A 262 8.25 24.24 -16.87
N ASN A 263 9.34 23.81 -16.22
CA ASN A 263 10.18 22.71 -16.67
C ASN A 263 9.74 21.39 -16.03
N ASP A 264 9.40 21.43 -14.73
CA ASP A 264 9.13 20.23 -13.94
C ASP A 264 7.74 19.61 -14.22
N GLY A 265 6.75 20.45 -14.51
CA GLY A 265 5.36 20.09 -14.81
C GLY A 265 5.14 19.50 -16.20
N THR A 266 6.15 18.90 -16.84
CA THR A 266 6.05 18.42 -18.23
C THR A 266 6.13 16.90 -18.33
N VAL A 267 5.41 16.32 -19.31
CA VAL A 267 5.52 14.89 -19.63
C VAL A 267 6.95 14.51 -20.00
N ALA A 268 7.68 15.39 -20.68
CA ALA A 268 9.07 15.16 -21.05
C ALA A 268 9.98 15.02 -19.82
N LYS A 269 9.83 15.90 -18.83
CA LYS A 269 10.59 15.82 -17.57
C LYS A 269 10.26 14.54 -16.81
N LEU A 270 8.99 14.19 -16.70
CA LEU A 270 8.53 12.95 -16.07
C LEU A 270 9.20 11.72 -16.70
N LYS A 271 9.11 11.59 -18.03
CA LYS A 271 9.75 10.50 -18.79
C LYS A 271 11.26 10.47 -18.56
N SER A 272 11.91 11.63 -18.61
CA SER A 272 13.37 11.73 -18.40
C SER A 272 13.80 11.28 -17.00
N SER A 273 12.96 11.49 -15.98
CA SER A 273 13.23 11.09 -14.60
C SER A 273 13.10 9.58 -14.44
N ILE A 274 12.06 8.97 -15.03
CA ILE A 274 11.90 7.51 -15.08
C ILE A 274 13.03 6.84 -15.86
N ASP A 275 13.50 7.45 -16.96
CA ASP A 275 14.63 6.94 -17.74
C ASP A 275 15.92 6.83 -16.92
N VAL A 276 16.10 7.63 -15.86
CA VAL A 276 17.25 7.51 -14.94
C VAL A 276 17.19 6.17 -14.18
N ALA A 277 16.03 5.79 -13.67
CA ALA A 277 15.83 4.49 -13.01
C ALA A 277 16.02 3.33 -14.00
N VAL A 278 15.48 3.45 -15.22
CA VAL A 278 15.65 2.44 -16.29
C VAL A 278 17.12 2.20 -16.62
N LYS A 279 17.90 3.28 -16.79
CA LYS A 279 19.34 3.20 -17.07
C LYS A 279 20.09 2.52 -15.94
N PHE A 280 19.78 2.88 -14.69
CA PHE A 280 20.39 2.25 -13.53
C PHE A 280 20.08 0.75 -13.46
N ALA A 281 18.82 0.36 -13.67
CA ALA A 281 18.42 -1.04 -13.64
C ALA A 281 19.12 -1.86 -14.73
N ALA A 282 19.19 -1.33 -15.95
CA ALA A 282 19.89 -1.96 -17.06
C ALA A 282 21.40 -2.09 -16.81
N ALA A 283 22.04 -1.04 -16.29
CA ALA A 283 23.48 -1.04 -16.00
C ALA A 283 23.87 -2.03 -14.89
N ASN A 284 22.97 -2.30 -13.95
CA ASN A 284 23.22 -3.20 -12.82
C ASN A 284 22.61 -4.60 -13.01
N GLY A 285 21.81 -4.82 -14.07
CA GLY A 285 21.09 -6.07 -14.28
C GLY A 285 20.19 -6.43 -13.10
N ILE A 286 19.39 -5.48 -12.63
CA ILE A 286 18.45 -5.66 -11.51
C ILE A 286 17.00 -5.59 -11.98
N LYS A 287 16.12 -6.28 -11.25
CA LYS A 287 14.66 -6.07 -11.34
C LYS A 287 14.29 -4.83 -10.55
N MET A 288 13.33 -4.05 -11.04
CA MET A 288 12.79 -2.88 -10.33
C MET A 288 11.27 -2.78 -10.47
N PHE A 289 10.63 -2.10 -9.53
CA PHE A 289 9.24 -1.66 -9.62
C PHE A 289 9.05 -0.31 -8.90
N CYS A 290 7.94 0.35 -9.20
CA CYS A 290 7.53 1.56 -8.49
C CYS A 290 6.60 1.20 -7.31
N GLY A 291 7.12 1.29 -6.09
CA GLY A 291 6.44 0.88 -4.86
C GLY A 291 5.32 1.83 -4.43
N GLU A 292 5.36 3.06 -4.90
CA GLU A 292 4.30 4.05 -4.68
C GLU A 292 4.30 5.10 -5.79
N LEU A 293 3.11 5.46 -6.25
CA LEU A 293 2.89 6.62 -7.09
C LEU A 293 1.48 7.16 -6.86
N GLY A 294 1.30 8.46 -6.98
CA GLY A 294 -0.04 9.02 -6.99
C GLY A 294 -0.16 10.53 -7.02
N VAL A 295 -1.40 11.00 -7.11
CA VAL A 295 -1.79 12.42 -7.04
C VAL A 295 -2.88 12.57 -5.99
N TYR A 296 -2.65 13.43 -5.00
CA TYR A 296 -3.59 13.73 -3.94
C TYR A 296 -4.82 14.44 -4.51
N LYS A 297 -6.00 13.86 -4.32
CA LYS A 297 -7.23 14.30 -4.99
C LYS A 297 -7.89 15.52 -4.34
N GLU A 298 -7.45 15.94 -3.17
CA GLU A 298 -8.13 16.97 -2.37
C GLU A 298 -8.23 18.31 -3.11
N LYS A 299 -7.13 18.80 -3.70
CA LYS A 299 -7.10 20.09 -4.41
C LYS A 299 -6.53 20.00 -5.83
N SER A 300 -6.26 18.80 -6.32
CA SER A 300 -5.82 18.56 -7.70
C SER A 300 -7.03 18.55 -8.65
N PRO A 301 -7.00 19.29 -9.77
CA PRO A 301 -8.06 19.18 -10.78
C PRO A 301 -8.14 17.75 -11.34
N ASP A 302 -9.36 17.21 -11.46
CA ASP A 302 -9.55 15.78 -11.77
C ASP A 302 -8.99 15.38 -13.15
N LEU A 303 -9.18 16.22 -14.17
CA LEU A 303 -8.62 15.98 -15.52
C LEU A 303 -7.09 16.00 -15.54
N ASP A 304 -6.46 16.94 -14.82
CA ASP A 304 -5.00 17.00 -14.71
C ASP A 304 -4.46 15.78 -13.93
N ARG A 305 -5.17 15.35 -12.88
CA ARG A 305 -4.86 14.13 -12.12
C ARG A 305 -4.89 12.89 -13.01
N ILE A 306 -5.96 12.70 -13.78
CA ILE A 306 -6.08 11.62 -14.77
C ILE A 306 -4.94 11.70 -15.81
N GLY A 307 -4.63 12.91 -16.29
CA GLY A 307 -3.55 13.16 -17.25
C GLY A 307 -2.17 12.76 -16.73
N TRP A 308 -1.88 13.05 -15.46
CA TRP A 308 -0.64 12.62 -14.80
C TRP A 308 -0.55 11.10 -14.69
N TYR A 309 -1.61 10.46 -14.16
CA TYR A 309 -1.65 9.01 -14.01
C TYR A 309 -1.48 8.28 -15.35
N LYS A 310 -2.18 8.74 -16.40
CA LYS A 310 -2.05 8.21 -17.76
C LYS A 310 -0.61 8.34 -18.28
N SER A 311 0.03 9.47 -18.01
CA SER A 311 1.41 9.74 -18.47
C SER A 311 2.44 8.87 -17.75
N VAL A 312 2.33 8.73 -16.43
CA VAL A 312 3.24 7.93 -15.60
C VAL A 312 3.07 6.44 -15.89
N THR A 313 1.85 5.92 -15.69
CA THR A 313 1.58 4.49 -15.79
C THR A 313 1.73 3.99 -17.23
N GLY A 314 1.33 4.80 -18.22
CA GLY A 314 1.57 4.51 -19.63
C GLY A 314 3.06 4.40 -19.95
N TYR A 315 3.88 5.33 -19.45
CA TYR A 315 5.33 5.27 -19.68
C TYR A 315 6.02 4.14 -18.90
N MET A 316 5.58 3.86 -17.68
CA MET A 316 6.06 2.70 -16.92
C MET A 316 5.74 1.39 -17.65
N ALA A 317 4.54 1.27 -18.24
CA ALA A 317 4.19 0.13 -19.08
C ALA A 317 5.09 0.03 -20.33
N GLU A 318 5.34 1.14 -21.04
CA GLU A 318 6.30 1.18 -22.17
C GLU A 318 7.70 0.68 -21.76
N LYS A 319 8.10 0.92 -20.51
CA LYS A 319 9.41 0.51 -19.95
C LYS A 319 9.37 -0.81 -19.18
N SER A 320 8.23 -1.51 -19.15
CA SER A 320 8.02 -2.74 -18.38
C SER A 320 8.35 -2.60 -16.89
N ILE A 321 8.04 -1.43 -16.31
CA ILE A 321 8.17 -1.14 -14.87
C ILE A 321 6.82 -1.43 -14.22
N PRO A 322 6.73 -2.43 -13.33
CA PRO A 322 5.53 -2.63 -12.54
C PRO A 322 5.34 -1.48 -11.55
N TRP A 323 4.12 -1.27 -11.11
CA TRP A 323 3.81 -0.20 -10.18
C TRP A 323 2.64 -0.54 -9.26
N VAL A 324 2.60 0.09 -8.09
CA VAL A 324 1.39 0.09 -7.27
C VAL A 324 0.97 1.53 -6.97
N MET A 325 -0.31 1.82 -7.21
CA MET A 325 -0.89 3.12 -6.92
C MET A 325 -1.03 3.30 -5.41
N TRP A 326 -0.62 4.44 -4.90
CA TRP A 326 -1.09 4.95 -3.63
C TRP A 326 -2.40 5.70 -3.93
N ASP A 327 -3.57 5.28 -3.47
CA ASP A 327 -3.94 4.06 -2.73
C ASP A 327 -5.20 3.39 -3.33
N TYR A 328 -5.69 2.27 -2.78
CA TYR A 328 -6.97 1.68 -3.24
C TYR A 328 -8.14 2.60 -2.88
N GLN A 329 -8.30 2.86 -1.59
CA GLN A 329 -9.21 3.81 -0.96
C GLN A 329 -8.39 4.88 -0.25
N GLY A 330 -8.89 6.11 -0.18
CA GLY A 330 -8.21 7.22 0.49
C GLY A 330 -7.89 8.42 -0.40
N GLY A 331 -7.01 9.28 0.12
CA GLY A 331 -6.72 10.60 -0.43
C GLY A 331 -6.12 10.59 -1.84
N PHE A 332 -5.51 9.49 -2.25
CA PHE A 332 -4.91 9.36 -3.57
C PHE A 332 -5.63 8.33 -4.45
N GLY A 333 -6.63 7.64 -3.91
CA GLY A 333 -7.11 6.39 -4.47
C GLY A 333 -8.13 6.46 -5.59
N LEU A 334 -8.68 5.28 -5.91
CA LEU A 334 -9.44 5.04 -7.13
C LEU A 334 -10.86 5.64 -7.13
N PHE A 335 -11.35 6.02 -5.97
CA PHE A 335 -12.72 6.44 -5.77
C PHE A 335 -12.90 7.96 -5.83
N ASN A 336 -14.10 8.37 -6.25
CA ASN A 336 -14.48 9.77 -6.34
C ASN A 336 -14.40 10.44 -4.96
N LYS A 337 -13.86 11.66 -4.94
CA LYS A 337 -13.71 12.45 -3.71
C LYS A 337 -15.07 12.70 -3.05
N GLY A 338 -15.15 12.55 -1.73
CA GLY A 338 -16.33 12.87 -0.94
C GLY A 338 -17.44 11.80 -0.98
N THR A 339 -17.12 10.61 -1.46
CA THR A 339 -18.03 9.44 -1.48
C THR A 339 -17.67 8.48 -0.35
N SER A 340 -18.45 7.39 -0.21
CA SER A 340 -18.15 6.27 0.70
C SER A 340 -17.13 5.28 0.13
N GLU A 341 -16.57 5.55 -1.05
CA GLU A 341 -15.54 4.74 -1.71
C GLU A 341 -15.94 3.26 -1.92
N THR A 342 -17.22 3.03 -2.21
CA THR A 342 -17.78 1.72 -2.47
C THR A 342 -17.50 1.27 -3.91
N PHE A 343 -17.03 0.03 -4.09
CA PHE A 343 -16.57 -0.52 -5.38
C PHE A 343 -17.55 -0.30 -6.54
N ASP A 344 -18.83 -0.60 -6.30
CA ASP A 344 -19.88 -0.64 -7.30
C ASP A 344 -20.43 0.74 -7.71
N TYR A 345 -20.27 1.76 -6.86
CA TYR A 345 -20.99 3.03 -7.00
C TYR A 345 -20.05 4.24 -7.13
N ASP A 346 -18.89 4.20 -6.49
CA ASP A 346 -18.08 5.40 -6.25
C ASP A 346 -16.79 5.47 -7.05
N MET A 347 -16.50 4.46 -7.88
CA MET A 347 -15.26 4.38 -8.68
C MET A 347 -15.09 5.61 -9.59
N ASN A 348 -13.92 6.24 -9.58
CA ASN A 348 -13.53 7.20 -10.61
C ASN A 348 -13.18 6.43 -11.89
N ARG A 349 -14.19 6.11 -12.70
CA ARG A 349 -14.06 5.28 -13.91
C ARG A 349 -13.06 5.88 -14.92
N PRO A 350 -13.08 7.20 -15.23
CA PRO A 350 -12.07 7.78 -16.11
C PRO A 350 -10.63 7.58 -15.63
N LEU A 351 -10.37 7.70 -14.32
CA LEU A 351 -9.05 7.41 -13.76
C LEU A 351 -8.70 5.92 -13.88
N ALA A 352 -9.60 5.03 -13.48
CA ALA A 352 -9.37 3.60 -13.54
C ALA A 352 -9.02 3.14 -14.97
N GLU A 353 -9.80 3.59 -15.96
CA GLU A 353 -9.55 3.33 -17.38
C GLU A 353 -8.20 3.91 -17.83
N ALA A 354 -7.83 5.11 -17.37
CA ALA A 354 -6.58 5.78 -17.74
C ALA A 354 -5.31 5.05 -17.27
N ILE A 355 -5.39 4.28 -16.18
CA ILE A 355 -4.30 3.43 -15.67
C ILE A 355 -4.45 1.95 -16.11
N GLY A 356 -5.40 1.70 -17.02
CA GLY A 356 -5.66 0.39 -17.61
C GLY A 356 -6.40 -0.59 -16.68
N PHE A 357 -7.02 -0.12 -15.61
CA PHE A 357 -8.00 -0.91 -14.85
C PHE A 357 -9.33 -0.98 -15.59
N VAL A 358 -10.09 -2.03 -15.30
CA VAL A 358 -11.41 -2.29 -15.88
C VAL A 358 -12.46 -1.98 -14.81
N PRO A 359 -13.03 -0.77 -14.76
CA PRO A 359 -14.01 -0.43 -13.74
C PRO A 359 -15.29 -1.27 -13.90
N PRO A 360 -16.03 -1.51 -12.80
CA PRO A 360 -17.31 -2.21 -12.87
C PRO A 360 -18.32 -1.43 -13.74
N PRO A 361 -19.40 -2.11 -14.19
CA PRO A 361 -20.54 -1.44 -14.79
C PRO A 361 -21.11 -0.39 -13.84
N VAL A 362 -21.61 0.72 -14.39
CA VAL A 362 -22.25 1.78 -13.60
C VAL A 362 -23.48 1.21 -12.90
N LYS A 363 -23.50 1.26 -11.57
CA LYS A 363 -24.67 0.97 -10.76
C LYS A 363 -25.14 2.24 -10.07
N VAL A 364 -26.44 2.34 -9.84
CA VAL A 364 -27.02 3.39 -9.01
C VAL A 364 -27.29 2.79 -7.64
N TYR A 365 -26.81 3.45 -6.59
CA TYR A 365 -27.08 3.04 -5.23
C TYR A 365 -28.58 3.19 -4.95
N VAL A 366 -29.20 2.10 -4.48
CA VAL A 366 -30.57 2.09 -3.98
C VAL A 366 -30.51 1.48 -2.59
N ALA A 367 -30.86 2.27 -1.58
CA ALA A 367 -30.94 1.78 -0.21
C ALA A 367 -31.94 0.61 -0.15
N LYS A 368 -31.49 -0.49 0.43
CA LYS A 368 -32.31 -1.69 0.66
C LYS A 368 -32.17 -2.09 2.11
N ALA A 369 -33.27 -2.58 2.69
CA ALA A 369 -33.22 -3.22 3.97
C ALA A 369 -32.26 -4.43 3.92
N ASP A 370 -31.49 -4.61 4.98
CA ASP A 370 -30.69 -5.81 5.19
C ASP A 370 -31.64 -7.00 5.35
N THR A 371 -31.30 -8.11 4.70
CA THR A 371 -32.15 -9.33 4.66
C THR A 371 -31.43 -10.58 5.12
N VAL A 372 -30.16 -10.45 5.49
CA VAL A 372 -29.30 -11.53 5.94
C VAL A 372 -28.72 -11.17 7.32
N PRO A 373 -28.55 -12.16 8.22
CA PRO A 373 -27.84 -11.94 9.47
C PRO A 373 -26.36 -11.62 9.19
N PHE A 374 -25.73 -10.93 10.13
CA PHE A 374 -24.32 -10.58 10.09
C PHE A 374 -23.78 -10.52 11.52
N ASP A 375 -22.48 -10.75 11.68
CA ASP A 375 -21.82 -10.69 12.97
C ASP A 375 -21.51 -9.24 13.33
N ILE A 376 -21.83 -8.85 14.57
CA ILE A 376 -21.35 -7.58 15.13
C ILE A 376 -19.89 -7.69 15.56
N TYR A 377 -19.55 -8.83 16.17
CA TYR A 377 -18.22 -9.17 16.62
C TYR A 377 -18.10 -10.69 16.68
N SER A 378 -16.96 -11.23 16.23
CA SER A 378 -16.61 -12.65 16.36
C SER A 378 -15.23 -12.81 17.00
N ASP A 379 -14.16 -12.94 16.23
CA ASP A 379 -12.76 -12.80 16.70
C ASP A 379 -12.29 -11.33 16.65
N TYR A 380 -13.05 -10.50 15.95
CA TYR A 380 -12.81 -9.09 15.68
C TYR A 380 -14.15 -8.41 15.31
N PRO A 381 -14.24 -7.07 15.35
CA PRO A 381 -15.46 -6.36 14.92
C PRO A 381 -15.88 -6.74 13.50
N GLY A 382 -17.19 -6.84 13.25
CA GLY A 382 -17.73 -7.20 11.94
C GLY A 382 -17.42 -6.19 10.82
N GLU A 383 -17.73 -6.56 9.58
CA GLU A 383 -17.52 -5.68 8.42
C GLU A 383 -18.37 -4.40 8.54
N GLY A 384 -17.73 -3.25 8.33
CA GLY A 384 -18.40 -1.95 8.44
C GLY A 384 -18.83 -1.59 9.87
N ILE A 385 -18.19 -2.18 10.87
CA ILE A 385 -18.45 -1.90 12.29
C ILE A 385 -17.18 -1.34 12.92
N VAL A 386 -17.33 -0.23 13.64
CA VAL A 386 -16.29 0.38 14.47
C VAL A 386 -16.73 0.35 15.92
N GLN A 387 -15.77 0.29 16.82
CA GLN A 387 -16.03 0.15 18.25
C GLN A 387 -15.57 1.38 19.03
N GLY A 388 -16.45 1.90 19.89
CA GLY A 388 -16.11 2.89 20.90
C GLY A 388 -15.68 2.21 22.19
N ILE A 389 -14.43 2.44 22.59
CA ILE A 389 -13.87 1.88 23.82
C ILE A 389 -14.06 2.90 24.96
N PRO A 390 -14.60 2.49 26.13
CA PRO A 390 -14.77 3.38 27.27
C PRO A 390 -13.40 3.88 27.76
N GLY A 391 -13.33 5.17 28.15
CA GLY A 391 -12.08 5.79 28.61
C GLY A 391 -11.59 5.35 29.99
N SER A 392 -12.26 4.40 30.62
CA SER A 392 -11.98 3.91 31.97
C SER A 392 -12.37 2.44 32.12
N GLY A 393 -11.68 1.74 33.01
CA GLY A 393 -11.75 0.29 33.15
C GLY A 393 -10.85 -0.43 32.14
N THR A 394 -11.02 -1.74 31.99
CA THR A 394 -10.23 -2.56 31.06
C THR A 394 -11.16 -3.16 30.01
N VAL A 395 -10.79 -3.00 28.74
CA VAL A 395 -11.40 -3.69 27.61
C VAL A 395 -10.28 -4.37 26.81
N ASP A 396 -10.37 -5.69 26.68
CA ASP A 396 -9.54 -6.47 25.77
C ASP A 396 -10.44 -7.13 24.72
N LEU A 397 -10.32 -6.66 23.48
CA LEU A 397 -11.05 -7.20 22.33
C LEU A 397 -10.42 -8.48 21.79
N PHE A 398 -9.41 -9.05 22.46
CA PHE A 398 -8.69 -10.23 22.01
C PHE A 398 -8.42 -11.22 23.15
N SER A 399 -9.37 -11.36 24.05
CA SER A 399 -9.26 -12.31 25.17
C SER A 399 -9.36 -13.74 24.66
N ALA A 400 -8.42 -14.60 25.06
CA ALA A 400 -8.48 -16.03 24.77
C ALA A 400 -9.54 -16.78 25.61
N ASP A 401 -10.11 -16.16 26.64
CA ASP A 401 -11.27 -16.70 27.38
C ASP A 401 -12.55 -16.37 26.60
N ASN A 402 -12.82 -17.17 25.56
CA ASN A 402 -13.92 -16.99 24.63
C ASN A 402 -14.89 -18.18 24.65
N HIS A 403 -16.07 -18.01 24.05
CA HIS A 403 -17.04 -19.10 23.86
C HIS A 403 -16.80 -19.86 22.54
N GLU A 404 -16.52 -19.13 21.46
CA GLU A 404 -16.27 -19.63 20.11
C GLU A 404 -15.17 -18.80 19.45
N GLY A 405 -14.43 -19.40 18.51
CA GLY A 405 -13.33 -18.74 17.83
C GLY A 405 -12.02 -18.77 18.62
N ASN A 406 -11.14 -17.83 18.31
CA ASN A 406 -9.86 -17.64 18.98
C ASN A 406 -9.96 -16.58 20.08
N TYR A 407 -10.86 -15.61 19.92
CA TYR A 407 -10.94 -14.43 20.76
C TYR A 407 -12.37 -14.07 21.14
N GLY A 408 -12.50 -13.45 22.31
CA GLY A 408 -13.72 -12.83 22.79
C GLY A 408 -13.43 -11.48 23.44
N ILE A 409 -14.49 -10.80 23.83
CA ILE A 409 -14.39 -9.51 24.52
C ILE A 409 -14.29 -9.77 26.02
N TYR A 410 -13.23 -9.28 26.64
CA TYR A 410 -13.10 -9.20 28.09
C TYR A 410 -13.25 -7.75 28.54
N MET A 411 -14.14 -7.53 29.52
CA MET A 411 -14.39 -6.20 30.09
C MET A 411 -14.47 -6.29 31.61
N THR A 412 -13.78 -5.40 32.31
CA THR A 412 -13.85 -5.26 33.78
C THR A 412 -13.72 -3.80 34.19
N ASP A 413 -14.24 -3.47 35.37
CA ASP A 413 -14.11 -2.16 36.01
C ASP A 413 -14.63 -0.98 35.16
N ILE A 414 -15.60 -1.25 34.28
CA ILE A 414 -16.27 -0.23 33.48
C ILE A 414 -17.27 0.53 34.37
N PRO A 415 -17.12 1.85 34.59
CA PRO A 415 -18.03 2.59 35.45
C PRO A 415 -19.43 2.67 34.85
N GLN A 416 -20.44 2.78 35.73
CA GLN A 416 -21.83 2.98 35.33
C GLN A 416 -21.95 4.10 34.28
N TYR A 417 -22.75 3.86 33.24
CA TYR A 417 -22.97 4.73 32.07
C TYR A 417 -21.83 4.79 31.04
N ASN A 418 -20.75 4.05 31.23
CA ASN A 418 -19.80 3.75 30.16
C ASN A 418 -20.15 2.41 29.52
N ALA A 419 -19.89 2.27 28.23
CA ALA A 419 -20.14 1.05 27.48
C ALA A 419 -19.04 0.85 26.44
N LEU A 420 -18.90 -0.41 26.01
CA LEU A 420 -18.33 -0.72 24.70
C LEU A 420 -19.48 -0.60 23.71
N ASP A 421 -19.34 0.29 22.73
CA ASP A 421 -20.32 0.47 21.66
C ASP A 421 -19.81 -0.09 20.33
N PHE A 422 -20.75 -0.46 19.46
CA PHE A 422 -20.49 -0.90 18.10
C PHE A 422 -21.35 -0.06 17.14
N ASP A 423 -20.68 0.77 16.36
CA ASP A 423 -21.29 1.70 15.42
C ASP A 423 -21.11 1.21 13.98
N PHE A 424 -22.19 1.29 13.19
CA PHE A 424 -22.10 1.04 11.75
C PHE A 424 -21.45 2.23 11.04
N THR A 425 -20.46 1.97 10.21
CA THR A 425 -19.81 3.00 9.38
C THR A 425 -20.76 3.58 8.32
N MET A 426 -21.83 2.85 7.99
CA MET A 426 -22.95 3.32 7.18
C MET A 426 -24.27 2.94 7.84
N ASN A 427 -25.26 3.84 7.79
CA ASN A 427 -26.60 3.54 8.30
C ASN A 427 -27.19 2.30 7.62
N LYS A 428 -27.54 1.30 8.42
CA LYS A 428 -28.19 0.06 7.99
C LYS A 428 -29.70 0.16 8.17
N ASP A 429 -30.47 -0.31 7.20
CA ASP A 429 -31.92 -0.47 7.34
C ASP A 429 -32.23 -1.89 7.80
N LEU A 430 -32.45 -2.05 9.10
CA LEU A 430 -32.72 -3.35 9.72
C LEU A 430 -34.22 -3.69 9.76
N SER A 431 -35.09 -2.88 9.13
CA SER A 431 -36.56 -3.02 9.25
C SER A 431 -37.05 -4.39 8.79
N TRP A 432 -36.45 -4.97 7.75
CA TRP A 432 -36.80 -6.29 7.28
C TRP A 432 -36.37 -7.38 8.28
N LEU A 433 -35.16 -7.30 8.85
CA LEU A 433 -34.69 -8.26 9.86
C LEU A 433 -35.61 -8.29 11.07
N VAL A 434 -36.02 -7.10 11.55
CA VAL A 434 -36.98 -6.96 12.65
C VAL A 434 -38.32 -7.59 12.29
N ALA A 435 -38.85 -7.31 11.10
CA ALA A 435 -40.12 -7.89 10.63
C ALA A 435 -40.04 -9.42 10.42
N ALA A 436 -38.86 -9.95 10.14
CA ALA A 436 -38.59 -11.37 9.96
C ALA A 436 -38.22 -12.10 11.28
N ASN A 437 -38.39 -11.46 12.44
CA ASN A 437 -38.08 -11.99 13.78
C ASN A 437 -36.62 -12.38 13.99
N TYR A 438 -35.67 -11.69 13.33
CA TYR A 438 -34.27 -11.79 13.70
C TYR A 438 -34.02 -11.11 15.05
N THR A 439 -33.05 -11.63 15.80
CA THR A 439 -32.66 -11.14 17.12
C THR A 439 -31.18 -10.81 17.15
N LEU A 440 -30.79 -9.88 18.02
CA LEU A 440 -29.41 -9.78 18.47
C LEU A 440 -29.17 -10.92 19.48
N ASP A 441 -28.19 -11.76 19.21
CA ASP A 441 -27.77 -12.86 20.08
C ASP A 441 -26.29 -12.71 20.41
N PHE A 442 -25.90 -13.05 21.64
CA PHE A 442 -24.52 -13.04 22.11
C PHE A 442 -24.34 -13.91 23.34
N TRP A 443 -23.13 -14.46 23.49
CA TRP A 443 -22.73 -15.22 24.67
C TRP A 443 -22.09 -14.31 25.72
N LEU A 444 -22.49 -14.49 26.97
CA LEU A 444 -21.93 -13.76 28.10
C LEU A 444 -21.48 -14.72 29.20
N LYS A 445 -20.26 -14.52 29.68
CA LYS A 445 -19.73 -15.12 30.90
C LYS A 445 -19.58 -14.02 31.95
N ALA A 446 -20.16 -14.22 33.13
CA ALA A 446 -20.07 -13.27 34.24
C ALA A 446 -19.71 -14.00 35.55
N ASP A 447 -18.91 -13.35 36.38
CA ASP A 447 -18.41 -13.91 37.65
C ASP A 447 -19.46 -13.96 38.76
N SER A 448 -20.62 -13.33 38.55
CA SER A 448 -21.70 -13.22 39.53
C SER A 448 -23.05 -13.64 38.94
N PRO A 449 -23.81 -14.54 39.59
CA PRO A 449 -25.19 -14.81 39.20
C PRO A 449 -26.05 -13.55 39.31
N GLY A 450 -26.76 -13.20 38.23
CA GLY A 450 -27.66 -12.05 38.19
C GLY A 450 -27.07 -10.75 37.63
N SER A 451 -25.86 -10.78 37.06
CA SER A 451 -25.35 -9.67 36.25
C SER A 451 -26.31 -9.37 35.09
N SER A 452 -26.77 -8.12 35.00
CA SER A 452 -27.53 -7.61 33.86
C SER A 452 -26.56 -6.93 32.88
N VAL A 453 -26.63 -7.31 31.60
CA VAL A 453 -25.92 -6.66 30.49
C VAL A 453 -26.88 -5.77 29.74
#